data_AF-A0A0F8UHC3-F1
#
_entry.id   AF-A0A0F8UHC3-F1
#
_cell.length_a   1.000
_cell.length_b   1.000
_cell.length_c   1.000
_cell.angle_alpha   90.00
_cell.angle_beta   90.00
_cell.angle_gamma   90.00
#
_symmetry.space_group_name_H-M   'P 1'
#
loop_
_entity.id
_entity.type
_entity.pdbx_description
1 polymer ?
#
loop_
_entity_poly.entity_id
_entity_poly.type
_entity_poly.pdbx_seq_one_letter_code
_entity_poly.pdbx_strand_id
1 'polypeptide(L)'
;EDLANSLIAAGDRSHIPADAMPIFEILSEDMQRVKSRAPSSFKAQVDDAERRLSILFDHLNNEDLLKPNTVADMVNLSRAIQGRDYETARTIHVDIMTNRTDECGNWMVGVKRLISMSRATP
;
A
#
# COMPACT_ATOMS: atom_id res chain seq x y z
N GLU A 1 -5.18 28.78 -3.09
CA GLU A 1 -5.02 28.29 -1.70
C GLU A 1 -6.00 27.14 -1.33
N ASP A 2 -6.64 26.47 -2.30
CA ASP A 2 -7.66 25.42 -2.00
C ASP A 2 -7.28 23.97 -2.40
N LEU A 3 -6.04 23.72 -2.84
CA LEU A 3 -5.59 22.35 -3.18
C LEU A 3 -4.62 21.75 -2.15
N ALA A 4 -4.06 22.56 -1.25
CA ALA A 4 -3.21 22.09 -0.16
C ALA A 4 -4.01 21.76 1.13
N ASN A 5 -5.16 22.40 1.32
CA ASN A 5 -5.95 22.30 2.56
C ASN A 5 -7.02 21.20 2.57
N SER A 6 -7.19 20.45 1.48
CA SER A 6 -8.13 19.30 1.41
C SER A 6 -7.43 17.94 1.64
N LEU A 7 -6.11 17.96 1.91
CA LEU A 7 -5.34 16.75 2.25
C LEU A 7 -5.36 16.43 3.75
N ILE A 8 -5.99 17.27 4.57
CA ILE A 8 -6.02 17.14 6.03
C ILE A 8 -7.30 16.42 6.48
N ALA A 9 -7.37 15.11 6.28
CA ALA A 9 -8.16 14.19 7.11
C ALA A 9 -7.80 12.70 6.89
N ALA A 10 -6.61 12.40 6.35
CA ALA A 10 -5.93 11.12 6.54
C ALA A 10 -4.66 11.44 7.34
N GLY A 11 -4.42 10.71 8.43
CA GLY A 11 -3.50 11.11 9.51
C GLY A 11 -2.14 11.62 9.04
N ASP A 12 -1.52 12.46 9.86
CA ASP A 12 -0.14 12.91 9.68
C ASP A 12 0.75 11.75 9.17
N ARG A 13 1.49 12.01 8.09
CA ARG A 13 2.42 11.07 7.44
C ARG A 13 3.87 11.56 7.50
N SER A 14 4.11 12.67 8.19
CA SER A 14 5.44 13.27 8.33
C SER A 14 6.38 12.46 9.22
N HIS A 15 5.84 11.51 9.99
CA HIS A 15 6.61 10.65 10.89
C HIS A 15 6.99 9.30 10.27
N ILE A 16 6.56 9.01 9.03
CA ILE A 16 7.01 7.79 8.35
C ILE A 16 8.55 7.84 8.21
N PRO A 17 9.27 6.83 8.70
CA PRO A 17 10.72 6.83 8.64
C PRO A 17 11.22 6.67 7.19
N ALA A 18 12.42 7.18 6.92
CA ALA A 18 12.94 7.30 5.55
C ALA A 18 13.10 5.95 4.81
N ASP A 19 13.27 4.86 5.56
CA ASP A 19 13.33 3.49 5.04
C ASP A 19 11.95 2.95 4.65
N ALA A 20 10.88 3.39 5.32
CA ALA A 20 9.50 3.04 5.00
C ALA A 20 8.83 4.00 4.00
N MET A 21 9.34 5.22 3.84
CA MET A 21 8.78 6.24 2.96
C MET A 21 8.51 5.77 1.51
N PRO A 22 9.40 4.96 0.87
CA PRO A 22 9.13 4.45 -0.47
C PRO A 22 7.85 3.61 -0.56
N ILE A 23 7.42 2.95 0.53
CA ILE A 23 6.16 2.19 0.57
C ILE A 23 4.98 3.15 0.39
N PHE A 24 4.98 4.25 1.14
CA PHE A 24 3.92 5.25 1.08
C PHE A 24 3.83 5.90 -0.29
N GLU A 25 4.95 6.39 -0.81
CA GLU A 25 4.99 7.12 -2.09
C GLU A 25 4.52 6.23 -3.25
N ILE A 26 5.12 5.05 -3.38
CA ILE A 26 4.87 4.15 -4.50
C ILE A 26 3.44 3.60 -4.46
N LEU A 27 2.99 3.09 -3.31
CA LEU A 27 1.65 2.51 -3.22
C LEU A 27 0.55 3.57 -3.35
N SER A 28 0.79 4.80 -2.90
CA SER A 28 -0.15 5.91 -3.10
C SER A 28 -0.28 6.30 -4.56
N GLU A 29 0.84 6.43 -5.29
CA GLU A 29 0.83 6.69 -6.73
C GLU A 29 0.12 5.57 -7.50
N ASP A 30 0.41 4.32 -7.14
CA ASP A 30 -0.21 3.14 -7.73
C ASP A 30 -1.73 3.10 -7.51
N MET A 31 -2.18 3.41 -6.29
CA MET A 31 -3.59 3.50 -5.92
C MET A 31 -4.31 4.62 -6.68
N GLN A 32 -3.68 5.78 -6.86
CA GLN A 32 -4.23 6.87 -7.67
C GLN A 32 -4.39 6.46 -9.15
N ARG A 33 -3.40 5.75 -9.70
CA ARG A 33 -3.47 5.22 -11.06
C ARG A 33 -4.62 4.24 -11.20
N VAL A 34 -4.74 3.27 -10.28
CA VAL A 34 -5.86 2.32 -10.24
C VAL A 34 -7.19 3.04 -10.17
N LYS A 35 -7.35 4.04 -9.30
CA LYS A 35 -8.56 4.87 -9.20
C LYS A 35 -8.95 5.54 -10.51
N SER A 36 -7.97 6.05 -11.26
CA SER A 36 -8.21 6.73 -12.53
C SER A 36 -8.61 5.79 -13.68
N ARG A 37 -8.23 4.51 -13.60
CA ARG A 37 -8.41 3.52 -14.68
C ARG A 37 -9.46 2.46 -14.38
N ALA A 38 -9.78 2.22 -13.12
CA ALA A 38 -10.71 1.20 -12.71
C ALA A 38 -12.14 1.54 -13.20
N PRO A 39 -12.89 0.56 -13.72
CA PRO A 39 -14.30 0.76 -14.06
C PRO A 39 -15.13 1.14 -12.83
N SER A 40 -16.21 1.88 -13.03
CA SER A 40 -17.12 2.31 -11.95
C SER A 40 -17.71 1.13 -11.16
N SER A 41 -17.87 -0.04 -11.79
CA SER A 41 -18.30 -1.28 -11.13
C SER A 41 -17.32 -1.80 -10.07
N PHE A 42 -16.07 -1.37 -10.11
CA PHE A 42 -15.02 -1.73 -9.14
C PHE A 42 -14.80 -0.65 -8.06
N LYS A 43 -15.59 0.43 -8.07
CA LYS A 43 -15.41 1.56 -7.15
C LYS A 43 -15.37 1.12 -5.67
N ALA A 44 -16.26 0.22 -5.26
CA ALA A 44 -16.30 -0.25 -3.88
C ALA A 44 -15.00 -1.00 -3.47
N GLN A 45 -14.42 -1.77 -4.39
CA GLN A 45 -13.18 -2.52 -4.19
C GLN A 45 -11.97 -1.59 -4.13
N VAL A 46 -11.96 -0.57 -4.98
CA VAL A 46 -10.96 0.49 -5.01
C VAL A 46 -10.97 1.30 -3.72
N ASP A 47 -12.16 1.74 -3.28
CA ASP A 47 -12.33 2.50 -2.02
C ASP A 47 -11.98 1.64 -0.78
N ASP A 48 -12.25 0.32 -0.79
CA ASP A 48 -11.81 -0.59 0.27
C ASP A 48 -10.29 -0.81 0.29
N ALA A 49 -9.67 -0.95 -0.88
CA ALA A 49 -8.21 -1.10 -0.96
C ALA A 49 -7.50 0.15 -0.46
N GLU A 50 -7.96 1.34 -0.85
CA GLU A 50 -7.41 2.60 -0.35
C GLU A 50 -7.53 2.69 1.18
N ARG A 51 -8.70 2.40 1.75
CA ARG A 51 -8.88 2.42 3.22
C ARG A 51 -7.90 1.48 3.91
N ARG A 52 -7.64 0.30 3.35
CA ARG A 52 -6.69 -0.68 3.89
C ARG A 52 -5.24 -0.24 3.76
N LEU A 53 -4.89 0.48 2.68
CA LEU A 53 -3.58 1.10 2.55
C LEU A 53 -3.39 2.23 3.56
N SER A 54 -4.43 3.02 3.85
CA SER A 54 -4.36 4.03 4.91
C SER A 54 -4.00 3.44 6.27
N ILE A 55 -4.54 2.26 6.62
CA ILE A 55 -4.18 1.53 7.84
C ILE A 55 -2.69 1.14 7.84
N LEU A 56 -2.15 0.65 6.71
CA LEU A 56 -0.72 0.39 6.59
C LEU A 56 0.10 1.66 6.84
N PHE A 57 -0.31 2.78 6.24
CA PHE A 57 0.40 4.04 6.39
C PHE A 57 0.33 4.60 7.81
N ASP A 58 -0.78 4.37 8.52
CA ASP A 58 -0.87 4.67 9.95
C ASP A 58 0.14 3.85 10.74
N HIS A 59 0.26 2.54 10.46
CA HIS A 59 1.25 1.68 11.13
C HIS A 59 2.69 2.11 10.87
N LEU A 60 3.02 2.45 9.61
CA LEU A 60 4.34 2.96 9.24
C LEU A 60 4.64 4.30 9.92
N ASN A 61 3.65 5.19 10.01
CA ASN A 61 3.81 6.50 10.63
C ASN A 61 3.97 6.42 12.15
N ASN A 62 3.31 5.45 12.79
CA ASN A 62 3.42 5.22 14.22
C ASN A 62 4.62 4.33 14.60
N GLU A 63 5.36 3.83 13.61
CA GLU A 63 6.43 2.84 13.76
C GLU A 63 5.99 1.63 14.60
N ASP A 64 4.75 1.19 14.40
CA ASP A 64 4.14 0.07 15.11
C ASP A 64 3.80 -1.10 14.17
N LEU A 65 3.56 -2.26 14.77
CA LEU A 65 3.22 -3.53 14.11
C LEU A 65 4.31 -4.13 13.19
N LEU A 66 4.82 -3.38 12.20
CA LEU A 66 5.77 -3.86 11.21
C LEU A 66 7.20 -3.85 11.77
N LYS A 67 7.85 -5.00 11.76
CA LYS A 67 9.27 -5.12 12.11
C LYS A 67 10.16 -4.65 10.94
N PRO A 68 11.44 -4.28 11.18
CA PRO A 68 12.32 -3.75 10.15
C PRO A 68 12.49 -4.66 8.91
N ASN A 69 12.50 -5.98 9.11
CA ASN A 69 12.52 -6.95 8.01
C ASN A 69 11.26 -6.87 7.15
N THR A 70 10.08 -6.67 7.76
CA THR A 70 8.80 -6.55 7.04
C THR A 70 8.71 -5.23 6.30
N VAL A 71 9.23 -4.15 6.88
CA VAL A 71 9.39 -2.86 6.18
C VAL A 71 10.26 -3.04 4.94
N ALA A 72 11.43 -3.68 5.05
CA ALA A 72 12.33 -3.93 3.92
C ALA A 72 11.65 -4.75 2.81
N ASP A 73 10.93 -5.81 3.17
CA ASP A 73 10.20 -6.62 2.20
C ASP A 73 9.04 -5.84 1.55
N MET A 74 8.34 -5.00 2.32
CA MET A 74 7.30 -4.13 1.78
C MET A 74 7.85 -3.06 0.84
N VAL A 75 9.06 -2.54 1.06
CA VAL A 75 9.75 -1.67 0.11
C VAL A 75 10.02 -2.41 -1.19
N ASN A 76 10.53 -3.64 -1.12
CA ASN A 76 10.80 -4.48 -2.28
C ASN A 76 9.51 -4.81 -3.05
N LEU A 77 8.43 -5.15 -2.33
CA LEU A 77 7.10 -5.38 -2.90
C LEU A 77 6.59 -4.13 -3.63
N SER A 78 6.72 -2.96 -3.01
CA SER A 78 6.27 -1.69 -3.60
C SER A 78 7.03 -1.39 -4.89
N ARG A 79 8.36 -1.53 -4.89
CA ARG A 79 9.20 -1.39 -6.09
C ARG A 79 8.82 -2.39 -7.18
N ALA A 80 8.52 -3.64 -6.82
CA ALA A 80 8.06 -4.64 -7.77
C ALA A 80 6.73 -4.23 -8.43
N ILE A 81 5.78 -3.68 -7.67
CA ILE A 81 4.53 -3.12 -8.22
C ILE A 81 4.84 -1.96 -9.20
N GLN A 82 5.71 -1.01 -8.81
CA GLN A 82 6.11 0.11 -9.66
C GLN A 82 6.75 -0.36 -10.97
N GLY A 83 7.61 -1.38 -10.89
CA GLY A 83 8.24 -2.04 -12.03
C GLY A 83 7.30 -2.97 -12.82
N ARG A 84 6.03 -3.08 -12.43
CA ARG A 84 5.02 -3.99 -13.00
C ARG A 84 5.39 -5.48 -12.87
N ASP A 85 6.31 -5.81 -11.98
CA ASP A 85 6.66 -7.17 -11.60
C ASP A 85 5.69 -7.67 -10.51
N TYR A 86 4.47 -7.97 -10.96
CA TYR A 86 3.40 -8.45 -10.07
C TYR A 86 3.62 -9.87 -9.56
N GLU A 87 4.54 -10.63 -10.18
CA GLU A 87 4.90 -11.98 -9.73
C GLU A 87 5.81 -11.91 -8.51
N THR A 88 6.88 -11.11 -8.58
CA THR A 88 7.73 -10.83 -7.42
C THR A 88 6.92 -10.19 -6.28
N ALA A 89 6.08 -9.20 -6.58
CA ALA A 89 5.23 -8.57 -5.56
C ALA A 89 4.32 -9.59 -4.85
N ARG A 90 3.77 -10.56 -5.59
CA ARG A 90 2.93 -11.62 -5.04
C ARG A 90 3.73 -12.61 -4.20
N THR A 91 4.93 -12.99 -4.64
CA THR A 91 5.80 -13.89 -3.88
C THR A 91 6.17 -13.30 -2.53
N ILE A 92 6.56 -12.01 -2.51
CA ILE A 92 6.87 -11.31 -1.25
C ILE A 92 5.62 -11.21 -0.36
N HIS A 93 4.46 -10.88 -0.94
CA HIS A 93 3.19 -10.84 -0.21
C HIS A 93 2.87 -12.16 0.51
N VAL A 94 3.04 -13.29 -0.19
CA VAL A 94 2.80 -14.62 0.37
C VAL A 94 3.84 -14.98 1.43
N ASP A 95 5.11 -14.60 1.25
CA ASP A 95 6.17 -14.82 2.22
C ASP A 95 5.86 -14.12 3.55
N ILE A 96 5.52 -12.83 3.51
CA ILE A 96 5.14 -12.06 4.71
C ILE A 96 3.90 -12.71 5.36
N MET A 97 2.89 -13.06 4.58
CA MET A 97 1.66 -13.68 5.08
C MET A 97 1.89 -15.07 5.71
N THR A 98 2.93 -15.78 5.30
CA THR A 98 3.23 -17.14 5.81
C THR A 98 4.15 -17.09 7.03
N ASN A 99 5.17 -16.23 6.99
CA ASN A 99 6.25 -16.20 7.98
C ASN A 99 6.05 -15.16 9.08
N ARG A 100 5.14 -14.18 8.89
CA ARG A 100 4.98 -13.01 9.76
C ARG A 100 3.50 -12.68 9.98
N THR A 101 2.74 -13.72 10.30
CA THR A 101 1.28 -13.65 10.48
C THR A 101 0.87 -12.71 11.62
N ASP A 102 1.72 -12.53 12.63
CA ASP A 102 1.54 -11.59 13.74
C ASP A 102 1.55 -10.13 13.31
N GLU A 103 2.25 -9.81 12.22
CA GLU A 103 2.35 -8.46 11.65
C GLU A 103 1.27 -8.21 10.57
N CYS A 104 0.59 -9.28 10.13
CA CYS A 104 -0.42 -9.24 9.08
C CYS A 104 -1.77 -8.74 9.61
N GLY A 105 -1.97 -7.42 9.57
CA GLY A 105 -3.26 -6.80 9.89
C GLY A 105 -4.25 -6.80 8.72
N ASN A 106 -5.36 -6.08 8.91
CA ASN A 106 -6.38 -5.86 7.87
C ASN A 106 -5.82 -5.21 6.59
N TRP A 107 -4.68 -4.53 6.70
CA TRP A 107 -3.99 -3.88 5.58
C TRP A 107 -3.46 -4.87 4.53
N MET A 108 -3.13 -6.11 4.92
CA MET A 108 -2.55 -7.12 4.02
C MET A 108 -3.49 -7.51 2.87
N VAL A 109 -4.80 -7.47 3.13
CA VAL A 109 -5.84 -7.68 2.10
C VAL A 109 -5.85 -6.52 1.10
N GLY A 110 -5.57 -5.29 1.55
CA GLY A 110 -5.47 -4.11 0.69
C GLY A 110 -4.33 -4.24 -0.30
N VAL A 111 -3.15 -4.64 0.17
CA VAL A 111 -1.96 -4.88 -0.66
C VAL A 111 -2.21 -5.94 -1.73
N LYS A 112 -2.80 -7.09 -1.35
CA LYS A 112 -3.20 -8.14 -2.31
C LYS A 112 -4.13 -7.62 -3.40
N ARG A 113 -5.11 -6.80 -3.02
CA ARG A 113 -6.08 -6.22 -3.95
C ARG A 113 -5.42 -5.20 -4.87
N LEU A 114 -4.55 -4.34 -4.33
CA LEU A 114 -3.78 -3.39 -5.13
C LEU A 114 -2.97 -4.12 -6.20
N ILE A 115 -2.17 -5.13 -5.85
CA ILE A 115 -1.42 -5.96 -6.83
C ILE A 115 -2.33 -6.49 -7.95
N SER A 116 -3.52 -6.98 -7.56
CA SER A 116 -4.49 -7.55 -8.52
C SER A 116 -5.10 -6.48 -9.43
N MET A 117 -5.45 -5.32 -8.87
CA MET A 117 -6.04 -4.20 -9.61
C MET A 117 -5.01 -3.53 -10.52
N SER A 118 -3.80 -3.30 -10.04
CA SER A 118 -2.70 -2.70 -10.82
C SER A 118 -2.32 -3.55 -12.01
N ARG A 119 -2.35 -4.88 -11.85
CA ARG A 119 -2.21 -5.82 -12.98
C ARG A 119 -3.37 -5.74 -13.97
N ALA A 120 -4.60 -5.53 -13.49
CA ALA A 120 -5.79 -5.41 -14.33
C ALA A 120 -5.93 -4.04 -15.01
N THR A 121 -5.22 -3.01 -14.52
CA THR A 121 -5.17 -1.66 -15.08
C THR A 121 -3.75 -1.34 -15.58
N PRO A 122 -3.30 -1.94 -16.70
CA PRO A 122 -1.97 -1.70 -17.28
C PRO A 122 -1.82 -0.24 -17.71
#